data_AF-A0A9J6GZE8-F1
#
_entry.id   AF-A0A9J6GZE8-F1
#
_cell.length_a   1.000
_cell.length_b   1.000
_cell.length_c   1.000
_cell.angle_alpha   90.00
_cell.angle_beta   90.00
_cell.angle_gamma   90.00
#
_symmetry.space_group_name_H-M   'P 1'
#
loop_
_entity.id
_entity.type
_entity.pdbx_description
1 polymer ?
#
loop_
_entity_poly.entity_id
_entity_poly.type
_entity_poly.pdbx_seq_one_letter_code
_entity_poly.pdbx_strand_id
1 'polypeptide(L)'
;MGAEFKKLSEAVKHLEKSVSFLSNQYDSVVEQANTPGELAAADDEGIAALNATIQSQADELHSPWETENKNEQYSEKCNLEIEGLPKEENENLTATLSELARKLEISFPISDIEAVSQLPSKKANPTVLVRFAAVATKEVWFQAQKKLRRLREADLILPFSSKKI
;
A
#
# COMPACT_ATOMS: atom_id res chain seq x y z
N MET A 1 -21.07 85.11 31.99
CA MET A 1 -20.80 83.91 32.82
C MET A 1 -21.84 82.80 32.69
N GLY A 2 -23.16 83.08 32.67
CA GLY A 2 -24.19 82.01 32.62
C GLY A 2 -24.28 81.18 31.32
N ALA A 3 -23.96 81.75 30.16
CA ALA A 3 -24.07 81.05 28.87
C ALA A 3 -22.96 79.99 28.66
N GLU A 4 -21.75 80.26 29.15
CA GLU A 4 -20.60 79.34 29.03
C GLU A 4 -20.74 78.14 29.97
N PHE A 5 -21.24 78.38 31.19
CA PHE A 5 -21.55 77.30 32.14
C PHE A 5 -22.62 76.34 31.59
N LYS A 6 -23.62 76.87 30.87
CA LYS A 6 -24.66 76.05 30.24
C LYS A 6 -24.11 75.17 29.11
N LYS A 7 -23.25 75.72 28.24
CA LYS A 7 -22.54 74.95 27.21
C LYS A 7 -21.64 73.87 27.80
N LEU A 8 -20.94 74.18 28.89
CA LEU A 8 -20.09 73.21 29.59
C LEU A 8 -20.92 72.07 30.18
N SER A 9 -22.06 72.38 30.80
CA SER A 9 -22.98 71.37 31.34
C SER A 9 -23.56 70.46 30.24
N GLU A 10 -23.90 71.02 29.07
CA GLU A 10 -24.37 70.24 27.91
C GLU A 10 -23.26 69.32 27.36
N ALA A 11 -22.01 69.79 27.30
CA ALA A 11 -20.87 69.00 26.88
C ALA A 11 -20.58 67.85 27.86
N VAL A 12 -20.66 68.09 29.17
CA VAL A 12 -20.50 67.05 30.21
C VAL A 12 -21.58 65.97 30.07
N LYS A 13 -22.85 66.35 29.89
CA LYS A 13 -23.94 65.38 29.66
C LYS A 13 -23.75 64.56 28.39
N HIS A 14 -23.23 65.17 27.34
CA HIS A 14 -22.93 64.46 26.10
C HIS A 14 -21.77 63.48 26.29
N LEU A 15 -20.75 63.88 27.05
CA LEU A 15 -19.62 63.03 27.40
C LEU A 15 -20.07 61.85 28.25
N GLU A 16 -20.90 62.06 29.27
CA GLU A 16 -21.48 60.99 30.10
C GLU A 16 -22.23 59.96 29.26
N LYS A 17 -23.05 60.41 28.30
CA LYS A 17 -23.73 59.52 27.35
C LYS A 17 -22.76 58.75 26.48
N SER A 18 -21.72 59.42 25.99
CA SER A 18 -20.71 58.79 25.13
C SER A 18 -19.90 57.73 25.89
N VAL A 19 -19.52 58.03 27.13
CA VAL A 19 -18.80 57.09 28.02
C VAL A 19 -19.70 55.91 28.38
N SER A 20 -20.97 56.14 28.70
CA SER A 20 -21.92 55.06 29.00
C SER A 20 -22.13 54.15 27.78
N PHE A 21 -22.25 54.73 26.59
CA PHE A 21 -22.36 53.97 25.35
C PHE A 21 -21.10 53.14 25.07
N LEU A 22 -19.92 53.72 25.24
CA LEU A 22 -18.65 53.03 25.08
C LEU A 22 -18.46 51.91 26.11
N SER A 23 -18.87 52.12 27.36
CA SER A 23 -18.85 51.08 28.41
C SER A 23 -19.72 49.90 28.02
N ASN A 24 -20.95 50.15 27.58
CA ASN A 24 -21.85 49.07 27.17
C ASN A 24 -21.33 48.31 25.94
N GLN A 25 -20.73 49.02 24.98
CA GLN A 25 -20.08 48.39 23.82
C GLN A 25 -18.85 47.59 24.25
N TYR A 26 -18.07 48.08 25.21
CA TYR A 26 -16.92 47.38 25.76
C TYR A 26 -17.34 46.10 26.49
N ASP A 27 -18.35 46.17 27.36
CA ASP A 27 -18.88 45.01 28.08
C ASP A 27 -19.39 43.94 27.12
N SER A 28 -20.12 44.33 26.07
CA SER A 28 -20.61 43.42 25.01
C SER A 28 -19.47 42.76 24.23
N VAL A 29 -18.41 43.51 23.89
CA VAL A 29 -17.23 42.97 23.20
C VAL A 29 -16.43 42.05 24.12
N VAL A 30 -16.30 42.37 25.40
CA VAL A 30 -15.64 41.53 26.41
C VAL A 30 -16.43 40.23 26.61
N GLU A 31 -17.75 40.27 26.63
CA GLU A 31 -18.60 39.08 26.73
C GLU A 31 -18.45 38.18 25.49
N GLN A 32 -18.45 38.76 24.28
CA GLN A 32 -18.19 38.04 23.02
C GLN A 32 -16.73 37.57 22.85
N ALA A 33 -15.78 38.19 23.53
CA ALA A 33 -14.37 37.79 23.51
C ALA A 33 -13.99 36.81 24.63
N ASN A 34 -14.90 36.53 25.59
CA ASN A 34 -14.73 35.51 26.64
C ASN A 34 -15.48 34.19 26.38
N THR A 35 -16.23 34.10 25.27
CA THR A 35 -16.65 32.83 24.64
C THR A 35 -15.56 31.97 23.92
N PRO A 36 -14.23 32.21 24.00
CA PRO A 36 -13.22 31.31 23.41
C PRO A 36 -13.03 29.97 24.11
N GLY A 37 -13.54 29.77 25.33
CA GLY A 37 -13.31 28.53 26.08
C GLY A 37 -14.12 27.33 25.56
N GLU A 38 -15.36 27.56 25.12
CA GLU A 38 -16.28 26.49 24.68
C GLU A 38 -16.04 26.08 23.22
N LEU A 39 -15.73 27.05 22.35
CA LEU A 39 -15.45 26.78 20.93
C LEU A 39 -14.08 26.11 20.71
N ALA A 40 -13.04 26.53 21.44
CA ALA A 40 -11.73 25.89 21.35
C ALA A 40 -11.73 24.46 21.92
N ALA A 41 -12.47 24.22 23.02
CA ALA A 41 -12.61 22.89 23.59
C ALA A 41 -13.42 21.95 22.68
N ALA A 42 -14.47 22.46 22.02
CA ALA A 42 -15.25 21.69 21.06
C ALA A 42 -14.44 21.34 19.80
N ASP A 43 -13.60 22.26 19.33
CA ASP A 43 -12.69 22.00 18.21
C ASP A 43 -11.60 20.98 18.59
N ASP A 44 -11.02 21.07 19.78
CA ASP A 44 -10.03 20.09 20.27
C ASP A 44 -10.63 18.68 20.42
N GLU A 45 -11.86 18.57 20.92
CA GLU A 45 -12.59 17.30 21.05
C GLU A 45 -12.96 16.72 19.67
N GLY A 46 -13.37 17.57 18.73
CA GLY A 46 -13.61 17.19 17.33
C GLY A 46 -12.34 16.72 16.62
N ILE A 47 -11.21 17.42 16.81
CA ILE A 47 -9.91 17.05 16.27
C ILE A 47 -9.43 15.73 16.87
N ALA A 48 -9.62 15.51 18.17
CA ALA A 48 -9.28 14.25 18.83
C ALA A 48 -10.12 13.08 18.29
N ALA A 49 -11.43 13.27 18.12
CA ALA A 49 -12.33 12.25 17.56
C ALA A 49 -11.99 11.92 16.10
N LEU A 50 -11.67 12.94 15.29
CA LEU A 50 -11.24 12.76 13.90
C LEU A 50 -9.90 12.02 13.81
N ASN A 51 -8.92 12.38 14.63
CA ASN A 51 -7.63 11.69 14.69
C ASN A 51 -7.78 10.23 15.13
N ALA A 52 -8.65 9.94 16.10
CA ALA A 52 -8.95 8.56 16.50
C ALA A 52 -9.61 7.76 15.37
N THR A 53 -10.51 8.40 14.60
CA THR A 53 -11.16 7.77 13.44
C THR A 53 -10.15 7.51 12.32
N ILE A 54 -9.28 8.48 12.02
CA ILE A 54 -8.20 8.34 11.03
C ILE A 54 -7.25 7.21 11.43
N GLN A 55 -6.88 7.12 12.71
CA GLN A 55 -6.01 6.06 13.21
C GLN A 55 -6.68 4.68 13.08
N SER A 56 -7.96 4.55 13.49
CA SER A 56 -8.72 3.31 13.32
C SER A 56 -8.80 2.89 11.86
N GLN A 57 -9.08 3.83 10.94
CA GLN A 57 -9.11 3.56 9.51
C GLN A 57 -7.73 3.21 8.94
N ALA A 58 -6.66 3.83 9.44
CA ALA A 58 -5.30 3.50 9.06
C ALA A 58 -4.92 2.07 9.49
N ASP A 59 -5.32 1.66 10.70
CA ASP A 59 -5.08 0.31 11.22
C ASP A 59 -5.92 -0.75 10.48
N GLU A 60 -7.19 -0.43 10.15
CA GLU A 60 -8.05 -1.24 9.30
C GLU A 60 -7.49 -1.44 7.90
N LEU A 61 -6.82 -0.44 7.34
CA LEU A 61 -6.18 -0.56 6.03
C LEU A 61 -4.84 -1.31 6.11
N HIS A 62 -4.04 -1.10 7.16
CA HIS A 62 -2.71 -1.68 7.28
C HIS A 62 -2.73 -3.22 7.31
N SER A 63 -3.68 -3.82 8.03
CA SER A 63 -3.73 -5.28 8.20
C SER A 63 -4.07 -6.08 6.92
N PRO A 64 -5.00 -5.63 6.04
CA PRO A 64 -5.15 -6.17 4.69
C PRO A 64 -3.89 -6.09 3.85
N TRP A 65 -3.21 -4.94 3.80
CA TRP A 65 -1.99 -4.77 2.99
C TRP A 65 -0.89 -5.75 3.39
N GLU A 66 -0.68 -5.96 4.69
CA GLU A 66 0.30 -6.94 5.17
C GLU A 66 -0.08 -8.38 4.81
N THR A 67 -1.36 -8.69 4.80
CA THR A 67 -1.87 -10.03 4.46
C THR A 67 -1.75 -10.28 2.95
N GLU A 68 -2.10 -9.29 2.14
CA GLU A 68 -1.99 -9.32 0.69
C GLU A 68 -0.52 -9.44 0.26
N ASN A 69 0.38 -8.63 0.82
CA ASN A 69 1.82 -8.72 0.55
C ASN A 69 2.40 -10.08 0.96
N LYS A 70 2.00 -10.64 2.10
CA LYS A 70 2.41 -12.00 2.48
C LYS A 70 1.89 -13.02 1.46
N ASN A 71 0.63 -12.91 1.04
CA ASN A 71 0.02 -13.83 0.08
C ASN A 71 0.69 -13.75 -1.31
N GLU A 72 1.01 -12.55 -1.79
CA GLU A 72 1.79 -12.33 -3.00
C GLU A 72 3.18 -12.95 -2.90
N GLN A 73 3.89 -12.70 -1.78
CA GLN A 73 5.19 -13.30 -1.52
C GLN A 73 5.14 -14.84 -1.47
N TYR A 74 4.08 -15.44 -0.90
CA TYR A 74 3.91 -16.89 -0.91
C TYR A 74 3.60 -17.43 -2.32
N SER A 75 2.75 -16.74 -3.07
CA SER A 75 2.42 -17.06 -4.46
C SER A 75 3.66 -17.04 -5.36
N GLU A 76 4.52 -16.03 -5.23
CA GLU A 76 5.77 -15.93 -5.99
C GLU A 76 6.80 -17.00 -5.59
N LYS A 77 6.87 -17.34 -4.30
CA LYS A 77 7.79 -18.38 -3.81
C LYS A 77 7.48 -19.74 -4.41
N CYS A 78 6.23 -20.03 -4.74
CA CYS A 78 5.80 -21.27 -5.40
C CYS A 78 5.97 -21.27 -6.92
N ASN A 79 6.32 -20.13 -7.53
CA ASN A 79 6.48 -20.03 -8.98
C ASN A 79 7.92 -20.37 -9.41
N LEU A 80 8.06 -21.04 -10.56
CA LEU A 80 9.31 -21.32 -11.25
C LEU A 80 9.21 -20.88 -12.71
N GLU A 81 10.19 -20.11 -13.16
CA GLU A 81 10.31 -19.70 -14.56
C GLU A 81 11.25 -20.64 -15.31
N ILE A 82 10.78 -21.14 -16.44
CA ILE A 82 11.53 -22.01 -17.34
C ILE A 82 11.72 -21.27 -18.65
N GLU A 83 12.95 -20.88 -18.92
CA GLU A 83 13.34 -20.20 -20.15
C GLU A 83 13.88 -21.20 -21.19
N GLY A 84 13.76 -20.84 -22.48
CA GLY A 84 14.44 -21.57 -23.55
C GLY A 84 13.70 -22.78 -24.11
N LEU A 85 12.44 -23.01 -23.71
CA LEU A 85 11.59 -24.00 -24.35
C LEU A 85 11.18 -23.51 -25.75
N PRO A 86 11.28 -24.35 -26.80
CA PRO A 86 10.84 -24.00 -28.14
C PRO A 86 9.31 -23.83 -28.15
N LYS A 87 8.82 -22.79 -28.81
CA LYS A 87 7.38 -22.53 -28.94
C LYS A 87 6.79 -23.40 -30.05
N GLU A 88 5.95 -24.35 -29.69
CA GLU A 88 5.17 -25.16 -30.65
C GLU A 88 3.70 -24.67 -30.72
N GLU A 89 3.09 -24.72 -31.90
CA GLU A 89 1.68 -24.41 -32.07
C GLU A 89 0.83 -25.58 -31.54
N ASN A 90 0.04 -25.35 -30.49
CA ASN A 90 -0.65 -26.38 -29.67
C ASN A 90 0.24 -27.19 -28.72
N GLU A 91 1.27 -26.57 -28.14
CA GLU A 91 2.11 -27.22 -27.14
C GLU A 91 1.30 -27.64 -25.88
N ASN A 92 1.45 -28.89 -25.47
CA ASN A 92 0.99 -29.35 -24.15
C ASN A 92 2.09 -29.13 -23.12
N LEU A 93 2.05 -27.96 -22.47
CA LEU A 93 3.06 -27.56 -21.47
C LEU A 93 3.21 -28.59 -20.33
N THR A 94 2.13 -29.29 -19.94
CA THR A 94 2.18 -30.34 -18.93
C THR A 94 2.97 -31.57 -19.40
N ALA A 95 2.85 -31.93 -20.69
CA ALA A 95 3.64 -33.00 -21.28
C ALA A 95 5.13 -32.59 -21.38
N THR A 96 5.42 -31.35 -21.78
CA THR A 96 6.79 -30.79 -21.80
C THR A 96 7.42 -30.82 -20.40
N LEU A 97 6.67 -30.48 -19.36
CA LEU A 97 7.12 -30.56 -17.97
C LEU A 97 7.38 -32.01 -17.53
N SER A 98 6.53 -32.94 -17.93
CA SER A 98 6.71 -34.36 -17.64
C SER A 98 8.00 -34.91 -18.27
N GLU A 99 8.29 -34.52 -19.51
CA GLU A 99 9.54 -34.88 -20.19
C GLU A 99 10.75 -34.23 -19.51
N LEU A 100 10.64 -32.96 -19.11
CA LEU A 100 11.70 -32.24 -18.40
C LEU A 100 12.00 -32.88 -17.03
N ALA A 101 10.97 -33.26 -16.28
CA ALA A 101 11.13 -33.96 -15.02
C ALA A 101 11.80 -35.33 -15.20
N ARG A 102 11.45 -36.07 -16.26
CA ARG A 102 12.13 -37.31 -16.62
C ARG A 102 13.62 -37.08 -16.89
N LYS A 103 13.98 -36.02 -17.64
CA LYS A 103 15.38 -35.65 -17.92
C LYS A 103 16.13 -35.19 -16.66
N LEU A 104 15.42 -34.59 -15.72
CA LEU A 104 15.93 -34.14 -14.42
C LEU A 104 15.95 -35.23 -13.35
N GLU A 105 15.43 -36.43 -13.66
CA GLU A 105 15.22 -37.53 -12.71
C GLU A 105 14.39 -37.12 -11.49
N ILE A 106 13.43 -36.22 -11.69
CA ILE A 106 12.48 -35.78 -10.66
C ILE A 106 11.23 -36.64 -10.78
N SER A 107 10.86 -37.32 -9.69
CA SER A 107 9.54 -37.90 -9.54
C SER A 107 8.63 -36.86 -8.86
N PHE A 108 7.56 -36.47 -9.54
CA PHE A 108 6.54 -35.58 -8.99
C PHE A 108 5.17 -35.94 -9.57
N PRO A 109 4.09 -35.86 -8.78
CA PRO A 109 2.74 -36.03 -9.30
C PRO A 109 2.29 -34.75 -10.01
N ILE A 110 1.56 -34.89 -11.11
CA ILE A 110 1.03 -33.75 -11.88
C ILE A 110 0.10 -32.87 -11.00
N SER A 111 -0.54 -33.45 -9.99
CA SER A 111 -1.37 -32.73 -9.01
C SER A 111 -0.60 -31.67 -8.20
N ASP A 112 0.74 -31.76 -8.14
CA ASP A 112 1.56 -30.76 -7.45
C ASP A 112 1.79 -29.51 -8.32
N ILE A 113 1.30 -29.49 -9.56
CA ILE A 113 1.28 -28.32 -10.43
C ILE A 113 -0.12 -27.69 -10.33
N GLU A 114 -0.18 -26.46 -9.83
CA GLU A 114 -1.44 -25.70 -9.76
C GLU A 114 -1.77 -25.01 -11.08
N ALA A 115 -0.76 -24.47 -11.76
CA ALA A 115 -0.93 -23.76 -13.01
C ALA A 115 0.35 -23.78 -13.84
N VAL A 116 0.18 -23.82 -15.16
CA VAL A 116 1.26 -23.64 -16.12
C VAL A 116 0.79 -22.66 -17.16
N SER A 117 1.56 -21.60 -17.39
CA SER A 117 1.25 -20.60 -18.40
C SER A 117 2.50 -20.11 -19.09
N GLN A 118 2.36 -19.79 -20.36
CA GLN A 118 3.41 -19.16 -21.13
C GLN A 118 3.32 -17.65 -20.96
N LEU A 119 4.43 -17.02 -20.57
CA LEU A 119 4.47 -15.57 -20.44
C LEU A 119 4.49 -14.91 -21.83
N PRO A 120 3.75 -13.80 -22.01
CA PRO A 120 3.74 -13.07 -23.27
C PRO A 120 5.14 -12.54 -23.56
N SER A 121 5.73 -13.00 -24.67
CA SER A 121 7.09 -12.62 -25.06
C SER A 121 7.20 -12.52 -26.58
N LYS A 122 7.99 -11.54 -27.03
CA LYS A 122 8.37 -11.38 -28.45
C LYS A 122 9.54 -12.28 -28.85
N LYS A 123 10.15 -13.00 -27.90
CA LYS A 123 11.28 -13.91 -28.15
C LYS A 123 10.77 -15.19 -28.84
N ALA A 124 11.62 -15.79 -29.68
CA ALA A 124 11.34 -17.08 -30.31
C ALA A 124 11.09 -18.19 -29.29
N ASN A 125 11.84 -18.17 -28.17
CA ASN A 125 11.66 -19.07 -27.03
C ASN A 125 11.08 -18.27 -25.84
N PRO A 126 9.77 -18.39 -25.59
CA PRO A 126 9.08 -17.70 -24.51
C PRO A 126 9.34 -18.36 -23.16
N THR A 127 9.17 -17.60 -22.09
CA THR A 127 9.32 -18.12 -20.72
C THR A 127 8.02 -18.80 -20.29
N VAL A 128 8.12 -20.00 -19.76
CA VAL A 128 7.00 -20.74 -19.16
C VAL A 128 7.04 -20.55 -17.65
N LEU A 129 5.94 -20.07 -17.08
CA LEU A 129 5.73 -19.93 -15.65
C LEU A 129 4.99 -21.17 -15.14
N VAL A 130 5.59 -21.86 -14.18
CA VAL A 130 5.00 -23.02 -13.49
C VAL A 130 4.72 -22.64 -12.05
N ARG A 131 3.48 -22.80 -11.60
CA ARG A 131 3.11 -22.68 -10.19
C ARG A 131 2.98 -24.06 -9.57
N PHE A 132 3.72 -24.29 -8.50
CA PHE A 132 3.64 -25.52 -7.71
C PHE A 132 2.72 -25.34 -6.51
N ALA A 133 2.09 -26.43 -6.05
CA ALA A 133 1.28 -26.44 -4.84
C ALA A 133 2.10 -26.17 -3.56
N ALA A 134 3.42 -26.41 -3.60
CA ALA A 134 4.31 -26.17 -2.48
C ALA A 134 5.69 -25.66 -2.91
N VAL A 135 6.26 -24.79 -2.08
CA VAL A 135 7.64 -24.29 -2.23
C VAL A 135 8.65 -25.45 -2.20
N ALA A 136 8.38 -26.49 -1.41
CA ALA A 136 9.22 -27.69 -1.33
C ALA A 136 9.34 -28.39 -2.70
N THR A 137 8.23 -28.50 -3.44
CA THR A 137 8.22 -29.10 -4.78
C THR A 137 9.06 -28.26 -5.74
N LYS A 138 8.88 -26.93 -5.76
CA LYS A 138 9.75 -26.03 -6.53
C LYS A 138 11.23 -26.22 -6.20
N GLU A 139 11.58 -26.31 -4.92
CA GLU A 139 12.97 -26.42 -4.50
C GLU A 139 13.63 -27.71 -5.02
N VAL A 140 12.89 -28.83 -5.05
CA VAL A 140 13.35 -30.07 -5.69
C VAL A 140 13.70 -29.83 -7.17
N TRP A 141 12.83 -29.15 -7.90
CA TRP A 141 13.06 -28.78 -9.30
C TRP A 141 14.27 -27.86 -9.48
N PHE A 142 14.40 -26.86 -8.61
CA PHE A 142 15.52 -25.92 -8.63
C PHE A 142 16.86 -26.62 -8.34
N GLN A 143 16.89 -27.54 -7.39
CA GLN A 143 18.11 -28.30 -7.05
C GLN A 143 18.48 -29.32 -8.13
N ALA A 144 17.49 -29.98 -8.73
CA ALA A 144 17.72 -30.86 -9.87
C ALA A 144 18.24 -30.09 -11.10
N GLN A 145 17.79 -28.85 -11.31
CA GLN A 145 18.34 -27.99 -12.37
C GLN A 145 19.84 -27.73 -12.18
N LYS A 146 20.34 -27.59 -10.95
CA LYS A 146 21.79 -27.45 -10.69
C LYS A 146 22.58 -28.66 -11.19
N LYS A 147 21.99 -29.87 -11.10
CA LYS A 147 22.58 -31.08 -11.70
C LYS A 147 22.68 -30.95 -13.23
N LEU A 148 21.65 -30.43 -13.89
CA LEU A 148 21.71 -30.14 -15.34
C LEU A 148 22.66 -29.00 -15.70
N ARG A 149 22.83 -27.97 -14.86
CA ARG A 149 23.85 -26.94 -15.11
C ARG A 149 25.26 -27.53 -15.06
N ARG A 150 25.52 -28.40 -14.07
CA ARG A 150 26.82 -29.09 -13.95
C ARG A 150 27.10 -30.05 -15.12
N LEU A 151 26.06 -30.65 -15.70
CA LEU A 151 26.17 -31.46 -16.92
C LEU A 151 26.36 -30.62 -18.19
N ARG A 152 25.82 -29.39 -18.24
CA ARG A 152 25.94 -28.45 -19.38
C ARG A 152 27.22 -27.61 -19.39
N GLU A 153 27.89 -27.42 -18.27
CA GLU A 153 29.24 -26.83 -18.26
C GLU A 153 30.28 -27.71 -18.97
N ALA A 154 30.01 -29.01 -19.09
CA ALA A 154 30.80 -29.91 -19.93
C ALA A 154 30.38 -29.86 -21.42
N ASP A 155 29.11 -29.60 -21.73
CA ASP A 155 28.58 -29.56 -23.09
C ASP A 155 27.45 -28.52 -23.26
N LEU A 156 27.79 -27.41 -23.93
CA LEU A 156 26.95 -26.39 -24.57
C LEU A 156 25.94 -25.53 -23.73
N ILE A 157 26.02 -24.24 -24.04
CA ILE A 157 25.35 -23.06 -23.48
C ILE A 157 23.83 -23.12 -23.63
N LEU A 158 23.07 -23.04 -22.53
CA LEU A 158 21.68 -22.51 -22.53
C LEU A 158 21.37 -21.68 -21.27
N PRO A 159 20.68 -20.53 -21.40
CA PRO A 159 20.55 -19.53 -20.36
C PRO A 159 19.34 -19.82 -19.47
N PHE A 160 19.57 -19.94 -18.17
CA PHE A 160 18.51 -19.78 -17.18
C PHE A 160 18.89 -18.55 -16.35
N SER A 161 18.13 -17.47 -16.44
CA SER A 161 18.36 -16.28 -15.63
C SER A 161 17.57 -16.38 -14.32
N SER A 162 18.28 -16.40 -13.18
CA SER A 162 17.65 -16.20 -11.87
C SER A 162 17.84 -14.74 -11.47
N LYS A 163 16.77 -13.95 -11.49
CA LYS A 163 16.77 -12.68 -10.74
C LYS A 163 16.63 -13.02 -9.26
N LYS A 164 17.62 -12.62 -8.45
CA LYS A 164 17.45 -12.49 -7.01
C LYS A 164 16.49 -11.32 -6.77
N ILE A 165 15.40 -11.59 -6.06
CA ILE A 165 14.63 -10.58 -5.33
C ILE A 165 15.30 -10.46 -3.96
#